data_AF-A0A9W6GWM2-F1
#
_entry.id   AF-A0A9W6GWM2-F1
#
_cell.length_a   1.000
_cell.length_b   1.000
_cell.length_c   1.000
_cell.angle_alpha   90.00
_cell.angle_beta   90.00
_cell.angle_gamma   90.00
#
_symmetry.space_group_name_H-M   'P 1'
#
loop_
_entity.id
_entity.type
_entity.pdbx_description
1 polymer ?
#
loop_
_entity_poly.entity_id
_entity_poly.type
_entity_poly.pdbx_seq_one_letter_code
_entity_poly.pdbx_strand_id
1 'polypeptide(L)'
;MEREISFSGAFPVVARSTMRPGGWHIGFLCPNCRLHFAVMEDPTESGAVTLSGPARFQATCPHCKQEREYRVADMVVFEAAQGGPTSSA
;
A
#
# COMPACT_ATOMS: atom_id res chain seq x y z
N MET A 1 13.37 7.55 -17.15
CA MET A 1 12.09 7.06 -17.68
C MET A 1 11.15 6.93 -16.51
N GLU A 2 10.08 7.69 -16.50
CA GLU A 2 9.04 7.60 -15.46
C GLU A 2 8.19 6.36 -15.75
N ARG A 3 8.07 5.46 -14.77
CA ARG A 3 7.24 4.26 -14.87
C ARG A 3 5.88 4.59 -14.24
N GLU A 4 4.80 4.36 -14.98
CA GLU A 4 3.44 4.63 -14.50
C GLU A 4 2.64 3.33 -14.37
N ILE A 5 1.88 3.21 -13.28
CA ILE A 5 0.83 2.21 -13.13
C ILE A 5 -0.53 2.92 -13.04
N SER A 6 -1.36 2.69 -14.04
CA SER A 6 -2.72 3.21 -14.11
C SER A 6 -3.73 2.17 -13.60
N PHE A 7 -4.59 2.56 -12.65
CA PHE A 7 -5.69 1.75 -12.15
C PHE A 7 -7.04 2.34 -12.57
N SER A 8 -7.96 1.50 -13.05
CA SER A 8 -9.33 1.88 -13.40
C SER A 8 -10.32 0.81 -12.95
N GLY A 9 -11.41 1.21 -12.28
CA GLY A 9 -12.46 0.32 -11.81
C GLY A 9 -12.66 0.34 -10.29
N ALA A 10 -13.39 -0.65 -9.78
CA ALA A 10 -13.62 -0.84 -8.35
C ALA A 10 -13.09 -2.22 -7.93
N PHE A 11 -12.22 -2.23 -6.93
CA PHE A 11 -11.51 -3.43 -6.51
C PHE A 11 -11.70 -3.69 -5.02
N PRO A 12 -12.26 -4.84 -4.63
CA PRO A 12 -12.08 -5.33 -3.27
C PRO A 12 -10.63 -5.79 -3.12
N VAL A 13 -9.88 -5.19 -2.22
CA VAL A 13 -8.45 -5.51 -2.02
C VAL A 13 -8.21 -6.06 -0.62
N VAL A 14 -7.40 -7.10 -0.55
CA VAL A 14 -6.98 -7.72 0.70
C VAL A 14 -5.56 -7.26 1.01
N ALA A 15 -5.36 -6.76 2.23
CA ALA A 15 -4.03 -6.38 2.69
C ALA A 15 -3.11 -7.61 2.72
N ARG A 16 -1.86 -7.43 2.28
CA ARG A 16 -0.86 -8.48 2.33
C ARG A 16 -0.51 -8.78 3.80
N SER A 17 -0.56 -10.07 4.14
CA SER A 17 -0.16 -10.58 5.45
C SER A 17 1.34 -10.54 5.67
N THR A 18 2.12 -10.61 4.58
CA THR A 18 3.59 -10.60 4.63
C THR A 18 4.14 -9.65 3.58
N MET A 19 5.03 -8.76 4.01
CA MET A 19 5.80 -7.87 3.14
C MET A 19 7.25 -8.37 3.08
N ARG A 20 7.85 -8.38 1.88
CA ARG A 20 9.28 -8.69 1.71
C ARG A 20 10.09 -7.58 2.38
N PRO A 21 10.96 -7.88 3.37
CA PRO A 21 11.83 -6.90 4.01
C PRO A 21 12.73 -6.22 2.97
N GLY A 22 12.82 -4.88 3.01
CA GLY A 22 13.60 -4.10 2.03
C GLY A 22 13.02 -4.11 0.61
N GLY A 23 11.84 -4.72 0.42
CA GLY A 23 11.11 -4.67 -0.83
C GLY A 23 10.25 -3.40 -0.90
N TRP A 24 10.06 -2.89 -2.11
CA TRP A 24 9.10 -1.81 -2.37
C TRP A 24 7.69 -2.37 -2.52
N HIS A 25 6.73 -1.71 -1.90
CA HIS A 25 5.32 -2.10 -1.90
C HIS A 25 4.45 -0.91 -2.25
N ILE A 26 3.29 -1.23 -2.79
CA ILE A 26 2.22 -0.27 -3.06
C ILE A 26 1.06 -0.61 -2.14
N GLY A 27 0.55 0.39 -1.44
CA GLY A 27 -0.49 0.21 -0.44
C GLY A 27 -1.11 1.51 -0.01
N PHE A 28 -1.60 1.54 1.23
CA PHE A 28 -2.31 2.68 1.78
C PHE A 28 -1.79 3.02 3.18
N LEU A 29 -1.88 4.30 3.55
CA LEU A 29 -1.78 4.74 4.93
C LEU A 29 -3.17 4.74 5.56
N CYS A 30 -3.39 3.91 6.58
CA CYS A 30 -4.68 3.92 7.26
C CYS A 30 -4.84 5.23 8.05
N PRO A 31 -5.89 6.05 7.81
CA PRO A 31 -6.07 7.32 8.52
C PRO A 31 -6.39 7.13 10.01
N ASN A 32 -6.89 5.95 10.41
CA ASN A 32 -7.29 5.65 11.78
C ASN A 32 -6.08 5.32 12.67
N CYS A 33 -5.26 4.35 12.29
CA CYS A 33 -4.09 3.94 13.08
C CYS A 33 -2.77 4.55 12.59
N ARG A 34 -2.76 5.26 11.45
CA ARG A 34 -1.56 5.85 10.82
C ARG A 34 -0.46 4.84 10.50
N LEU A 35 -0.84 3.59 10.26
CA LEU A 35 0.07 2.53 9.83
C LEU A 35 -0.13 2.23 8.34
N HIS A 36 0.98 2.00 7.65
CA HIS A 36 0.97 1.52 6.27
C HIS A 36 0.58 0.04 6.22
N PHE A 37 -0.12 -0.34 5.15
CA PHE A 37 -0.34 -1.73 4.79
C PHE A 37 -0.27 -1.88 3.27
N ALA A 38 0.39 -2.95 2.81
CA ALA A 38 0.58 -3.23 1.40
C ALA A 38 -0.62 -3.97 0.81
N VAL A 39 -0.93 -3.71 -0.46
CA VAL A 39 -1.88 -4.52 -1.25
C VAL A 39 -1.20 -5.22 -2.42
N MET A 40 -0.06 -4.70 -2.89
CA MET A 40 0.77 -5.34 -3.90
C MET A 40 2.25 -4.97 -3.74
N GLU A 41 3.13 -5.78 -4.35
CA GLU A 41 4.55 -5.43 -4.50
C GLU A 41 4.71 -4.40 -5.64
N ASP A 42 5.68 -3.51 -5.52
CA ASP A 42 6.09 -2.65 -6.63
C ASP A 42 6.79 -3.51 -7.69
N PRO A 43 6.21 -3.67 -8.90
CA PRO A 43 6.78 -4.51 -9.94
C PRO A 43 8.10 -3.95 -10.50
N THR A 44 8.43 -2.70 -10.17
CA THR A 44 9.68 -2.07 -10.60
C THR A 44 10.83 -2.35 -9.63
N GLU A 45 10.54 -2.86 -8.43
CA GLU A 45 11.48 -3.05 -7.31
C GLU A 45 12.34 -1.81 -7.00
N SER A 46 11.88 -0.62 -7.40
CA SER A 46 12.68 0.61 -7.39
C SER A 46 12.00 1.72 -6.58
N GLY A 47 10.71 1.60 -6.28
CA GLY A 47 9.92 2.66 -5.64
C GLY A 47 9.64 3.88 -6.55
N ALA A 48 10.30 3.96 -7.70
CA ALA A 48 10.18 5.04 -8.67
C ALA A 48 9.03 4.77 -9.66
N VAL A 49 7.81 4.68 -9.12
CA VAL A 49 6.59 4.46 -9.88
C VAL A 49 5.52 5.51 -9.56
N THR A 50 4.95 6.10 -10.60
CA THR A 50 3.82 7.01 -10.49
C THR A 50 2.52 6.20 -10.55
N LEU A 51 1.59 6.48 -9.64
CA LEU A 51 0.28 5.82 -9.58
C LEU A 51 -0.79 6.79 -10.08
N SER A 52 -1.64 6.35 -11.00
CA SER A 52 -2.67 7.22 -11.59
C SER A 52 -3.97 6.46 -11.94
N GLY A 53 -5.01 7.19 -12.28
CA GLY A 53 -6.29 6.64 -12.76
C GLY A 53 -7.47 6.74 -11.78
N PRO A 54 -8.70 6.44 -12.25
CA PRO A 54 -9.94 6.68 -11.51
C PRO A 54 -10.37 5.51 -10.59
N ALA A 55 -9.47 4.60 -10.22
CA ALA A 55 -9.86 3.43 -9.44
C ALA A 55 -10.26 3.72 -7.98
N ARG A 56 -11.12 2.84 -7.47
CA ARG A 56 -11.56 2.76 -6.07
C ARG A 56 -11.19 1.41 -5.49
N PHE A 57 -10.73 1.40 -4.25
CA PHE A 57 -10.26 0.21 -3.56
C PHE A 57 -10.99 0.08 -2.22
N GLN A 58 -11.78 -0.98 -2.05
CA GLN A 58 -12.36 -1.31 -0.75
C GLN A 58 -11.36 -2.17 0.01
N ALA A 59 -10.79 -1.64 1.08
CA ALA A 59 -9.70 -2.27 1.82
C ALA A 59 -9.96 -2.26 3.33
N THR A 60 -9.65 -3.37 3.98
CA THR A 60 -9.69 -3.49 5.44
C THR A 60 -8.27 -3.39 6.00
N CYS A 61 -8.04 -2.41 6.88
CA CYS A 61 -6.75 -2.23 7.52
C CYS A 61 -6.43 -3.46 8.40
N PRO A 62 -5.29 -4.14 8.21
CA PRO A 62 -4.96 -5.34 8.98
C PRO A 62 -4.66 -5.03 10.45
N HIS A 63 -4.27 -3.78 10.76
CA HIS A 63 -3.86 -3.35 12.10
C HIS A 63 -5.05 -2.96 12.99
N CYS A 64 -6.01 -2.18 12.48
CA CYS A 64 -7.14 -1.69 13.27
C CYS A 64 -8.51 -2.22 12.80
N LYS A 65 -8.53 -3.08 11.78
CA LYS A 65 -9.74 -3.73 11.21
C LYS A 65 -10.80 -2.78 10.63
N GLN A 66 -10.47 -1.49 10.49
CA GLN A 66 -11.34 -0.54 9.82
C GLN A 66 -11.37 -0.79 8.31
N GLU A 67 -12.57 -0.94 7.78
CA GLU A 67 -12.84 -1.02 6.34
C GLU A 67 -13.12 0.38 5.78
N ARG A 68 -12.52 0.69 4.62
CA ARG A 68 -12.74 1.97 3.93
C ARG A 68 -12.55 1.83 2.43
N GLU A 69 -13.19 2.73 1.69
CA GLU A 69 -12.87 3.00 0.28
C GLU A 69 -11.67 3.97 0.19
N TYR A 70 -10.67 3.60 -0.60
CA TYR A 70 -9.49 4.39 -0.94
C TYR A 70 -9.47 4.66 -2.46
N ARG A 71 -8.83 5.76 -2.86
CA ARG A 71 -8.60 6.12 -4.27
C ARG A 71 -7.13 5.91 -4.63
N VAL A 72 -6.81 5.96 -5.93
CA VAL A 72 -5.40 5.94 -6.38
C VAL A 72 -4.60 7.09 -5.76
N ALA A 73 -5.22 8.26 -5.55
CA ALA A 73 -4.59 9.39 -4.89
C ALA A 73 -4.24 9.14 -3.40
N ASP A 74 -4.86 8.14 -2.77
CA ASP A 74 -4.54 7.72 -1.41
C ASP A 74 -3.48 6.60 -1.37
N MET A 75 -3.09 6.07 -2.54
CA MET A 75 -2.07 5.04 -2.64
C MET A 75 -0.69 5.63 -2.37
N VAL A 76 0.13 4.86 -1.69
CA VAL A 76 1.51 5.21 -1.37
C VAL A 76 2.43 4.08 -1.81
N VAL A 77 3.58 4.48 -2.34
CA VAL A 77 4.72 3.59 -2.60
C VAL A 77 5.66 3.71 -1.41
N PHE A 78 5.97 2.60 -0.76
CA PHE A 78 6.82 2.60 0.44
C PHE A 78 7.71 1.36 0.48
N GLU A 79 8.90 1.52 1.05
CA GLU A 79 9.77 0.40 1.35
C GLU A 79 9.29 -0.28 2.65
N ALA A 80 9.11 -1.59 2.62
CA ALA A 80 8.83 -2.33 3.84
C ALA A 80 10.09 -2.31 4.71
N ALA A 81 9.93 -1.83 5.96
CA ALA A 81 11.01 -1.84 6.93
C ALA A 81 11.68 -3.22 6.96
N GLN A 82 12.99 -3.24 6.76
CA GLN A 82 13.81 -4.42 7.01
C GLN A 82 13.61 -4.75 8.49
N GLY A 83 12.95 -5.88 8.79
CA GLY A 83 12.39 -6.17 10.11
C GLY A 83 13.27 -5.70 11.27
N GLY A 84 12.74 -4.75 12.04
CA GLY A 84 13.12 -4.52 13.43
C GLY A 84 11.85 -4.60 14.26
N PRO A 85 11.89 -5.15 15.49
CA PRO A 85 10.73 -5.15 16.36
C PRO A 85 10.23 -3.71 16.50
N THR A 86 8.92 -3.53 16.50
CA THR A 86 8.29 -2.33 17.06
C THR A 86 9.00 -2.05 18.39
N SER A 87 9.80 -0.97 18.42
CA SER A 87 10.33 -0.41 19.67
C SER A 87 9.13 -0.10 20.55
N SER A 88 8.83 -1.04 21.42
CA SER A 88 8.00 -0.82 22.59
C SER A 88 8.99 -0.38 23.65
N ALA A 89 8.92 0.93 23.95
CA ALA A 89 9.38 1.63 25.17
C ALA A 89 10.67 1.14 25.86
#